data_AF-A0A0Q6WBG5-F1
#
_entry.id   AF-A0A0Q6WBG5-F1
#
_cell.length_a   1.000
_cell.length_b   1.000
_cell.length_c   1.000
_cell.angle_alpha   90.00
_cell.angle_beta   90.00
_cell.angle_gamma   90.00
#
_symmetry.space_group_name_H-M   'P 1'
#
loop_
_entity.id
_entity.type
_entity.pdbx_description
1 polymer ?
#
loop_
_entity_poly.entity_id
_entity_poly.type
_entity_poly.pdbx_seq_one_letter_code
_entity_poly.pdbx_strand_id
1 'polypeptide(L)'
;MALDPIKALSDYGEAKCTVQFWIADAPAIEFNSLKAAVRYAKDHGGRWEEIEITVHLPREDIVYATEKVHRLIDALKDRRQK
;
A
#
# COMPACT_ATOMS: atom_id res chain seq x y z
N MET A 1 14.46 -1.16 10.12
CA MET A 1 14.00 0.25 10.06
C MET A 1 12.51 0.28 10.34
N ALA A 2 12.07 1.05 11.34
CA ALA A 2 10.65 1.21 11.61
C ALA A 2 10.01 1.99 10.46
N LEU A 3 9.06 1.36 9.77
CA LEU A 3 8.25 2.03 8.78
C LEU A 3 7.20 2.87 9.52
N ASP A 4 7.21 4.19 9.34
CA ASP A 4 6.12 5.07 9.78
C ASP A 4 5.03 5.13 8.69
N PRO A 5 3.92 4.38 8.81
CA PRO A 5 2.91 4.28 7.75
C PRO A 5 2.23 5.62 7.46
N ILE A 6 2.05 6.47 8.48
CA ILE A 6 1.45 7.81 8.32
C ILE A 6 2.39 8.73 7.52
N LYS A 7 3.70 8.64 7.79
CA LYS A 7 4.70 9.40 7.07
C LYS A 7 4.81 8.89 5.63
N ALA A 8 4.89 7.59 5.42
CA ALA A 8 4.89 6.98 4.08
C ALA A 8 3.68 7.38 3.24
N LEU A 9 2.46 7.35 3.81
CA LEU A 9 1.22 7.78 3.13
C LEU A 9 1.20 9.28 2.78
N SER A 10 2.03 10.09 3.45
CA SER A 10 2.11 11.53 3.21
C SER A 10 3.27 11.89 2.27
N ASP A 11 4.44 11.30 2.48
CA ASP A 11 5.67 11.50 1.69
C ASP A 11 5.54 10.88 0.30
N TYR A 12 4.96 9.68 0.22
CA TYR A 12 4.77 8.92 -1.02
C TYR A 12 3.32 8.94 -1.51
N GLY A 13 2.53 9.91 -1.03
CA GLY A 13 1.11 10.02 -1.36
C GLY A 13 0.83 10.10 -2.87
N GLU A 14 1.77 10.64 -3.65
CA GLU A 14 1.71 10.82 -5.11
C GLU A 14 2.74 9.95 -5.85
N ALA A 15 3.41 9.04 -5.15
CA ALA A 15 4.35 8.13 -5.79
C ALA A 15 3.61 7.06 -6.60
N LYS A 16 4.24 6.58 -7.68
CA LYS A 16 3.76 5.41 -8.41
C LYS A 16 3.90 4.18 -7.54
N CYS A 17 2.88 3.33 -7.53
CA CYS A 17 2.83 2.15 -6.70
C CYS A 17 2.21 1.00 -7.49
N THR A 18 2.70 -0.20 -7.27
CA THR A 18 2.16 -1.42 -7.86
C THR A 18 1.60 -2.28 -6.75
N VAL A 19 0.34 -2.68 -6.87
CA VAL A 19 -0.32 -3.59 -5.92
C VAL A 19 -0.36 -4.97 -6.54
N GLN A 20 0.16 -5.97 -5.85
CA GLN A 20 0.11 -7.36 -6.26
C GLN A 20 -0.57 -8.18 -5.17
N PHE A 21 -1.56 -8.97 -5.55
CA PHE A 21 -2.15 -9.97 -4.68
C PHE A 21 -1.48 -11.30 -4.94
N TRP A 22 -1.04 -11.97 -3.89
CA TRP A 22 -0.48 -13.33 -3.95
C TRP A 22 -1.62 -14.35 -4.02
N ILE A 23 -2.47 -14.20 -5.03
CA ILE A 23 -3.53 -15.16 -5.36
C ILE A 23 -3.29 -15.67 -6.78
N ALA A 24 -3.78 -16.87 -7.06
CA ALA A 24 -3.65 -17.47 -8.38
C ALA A 24 -4.28 -16.56 -9.45
N ASP A 25 -3.50 -16.24 -10.48
CA ASP A 25 -3.91 -15.42 -11.63
C ASP A 25 -4.21 -13.91 -11.35
N ALA A 26 -3.84 -13.37 -10.19
CA ALA A 26 -3.97 -11.93 -9.98
C ALA A 26 -2.90 -11.12 -10.71
N PRO A 27 -3.29 -10.18 -11.59
CA PRO A 27 -2.35 -9.25 -12.18
C PRO A 27 -1.90 -8.21 -11.15
N ALA A 28 -0.66 -7.74 -11.29
CA ALA A 28 -0.19 -6.57 -10.57
C ALA A 28 -0.85 -5.31 -11.15
N ILE A 29 -1.39 -4.45 -10.29
CA ILE A 29 -2.14 -3.25 -10.67
C ILE A 29 -1.35 -2.02 -10.28
N GLU A 30 -1.04 -1.18 -11.27
CA GLU A 30 -0.33 0.07 -11.07
C GLU A 30 -1.27 1.23 -10.68
N PHE A 31 -0.81 2.04 -9.76
CA PHE A 31 -1.47 3.24 -9.23
C PHE A 31 -0.48 4.39 -9.23
N ASN A 32 -0.94 5.61 -9.52
CA ASN A 32 -0.12 6.82 -9.41
C ASN A 32 -0.15 7.44 -7.99
N SER A 33 -0.60 6.69 -6.99
CA SER A 33 -0.71 7.17 -5.62
C SER A 33 -0.71 6.02 -4.62
N LEU A 34 0.14 6.10 -3.60
CA LEU A 34 0.16 5.13 -2.50
C LEU A 34 -1.18 5.09 -1.76
N LYS A 35 -1.86 6.24 -1.62
CA LYS A 35 -3.21 6.26 -1.01
C LYS A 35 -4.21 5.49 -1.85
N ALA A 36 -4.16 5.62 -3.18
CA ALA A 36 -5.05 4.88 -4.06
C ALA A 36 -4.78 3.37 -3.99
N ALA A 37 -3.50 2.97 -4.01
CA ALA A 37 -3.06 1.59 -3.84
C ALA A 37 -3.53 0.98 -2.51
N VAL A 38 -3.31 1.69 -1.38
CA VAL A 38 -3.73 1.23 -0.05
C VAL A 38 -5.26 1.19 0.09
N ARG A 39 -5.98 2.12 -0.55
CA ARG A 39 -7.44 2.09 -0.57
C ARG A 39 -7.97 0.92 -1.39
N TYR A 40 -7.35 0.62 -2.53
CA TYR A 40 -7.66 -0.54 -3.35
C TYR A 40 -7.42 -1.84 -2.57
N ALA A 41 -6.24 -1.98 -1.96
CA ALA A 41 -5.90 -3.07 -1.05
C ALA A 41 -6.95 -3.28 0.04
N LYS A 42 -7.40 -2.20 0.69
CA LYS A 42 -8.44 -2.26 1.72
C LYS A 42 -9.79 -2.77 1.17
N ASP A 43 -10.20 -2.31 -0.01
CA ASP A 43 -11.49 -2.61 -0.62
C ASP A 43 -11.54 -4.05 -1.15
N HIS A 44 -10.44 -4.49 -1.77
CA HIS A 44 -10.26 -5.81 -2.38
C HIS A 44 -9.78 -6.90 -1.40
N GLY A 45 -9.96 -6.72 -0.09
CA GLY A 45 -9.70 -7.82 0.85
C GLY A 45 -8.24 -8.04 1.23
N GLY A 46 -7.33 -7.09 0.95
CA GLY A 46 -5.93 -7.12 1.37
C GLY A 46 -5.70 -7.19 2.89
N ARG A 47 -6.76 -7.23 3.71
CA ARG A 47 -6.72 -7.56 5.14
C ARG A 47 -6.69 -9.08 5.41
N TRP A 48 -7.20 -9.88 4.48
CA TRP A 48 -7.35 -11.33 4.59
C TRP A 48 -6.48 -12.08 3.57
N GLU A 49 -6.12 -11.42 2.47
CA GLU A 49 -5.29 -11.99 1.42
C GLU A 49 -3.83 -11.51 1.54
N GLU A 50 -2.91 -12.35 1.06
CA GLU A 50 -1.51 -11.96 0.93
C GLU A 50 -1.39 -10.89 -0.16
N ILE A 51 -0.84 -9.75 0.21
CA ILE A 51 -0.78 -8.57 -0.65
C ILE A 51 0.56 -7.87 -0.50
N GLU A 52 1.08 -7.39 -1.61
CA GLU A 52 2.29 -6.62 -1.70
C GLU A 52 2.01 -5.28 -2.38
N ILE A 53 2.56 -4.20 -1.83
CA ILE A 53 2.56 -2.89 -2.47
C ILE A 53 4.01 -2.48 -2.70
N THR A 54 4.40 -2.27 -3.95
CA THR A 54 5.72 -1.79 -4.33
C THR A 54 5.62 -0.32 -4.70
N VAL A 55 6.32 0.55 -3.98
CA VAL A 55 6.35 1.98 -4.24
C VAL A 55 7.59 2.31 -5.04
N HIS A 56 7.38 2.80 -6.26
CA HIS A 56 8.44 3.19 -7.17
C HIS A 56 8.88 4.63 -6.87
N LEU A 57 10.03 4.79 -6.21
CA LEU A 57 10.65 6.09 -5.98
C LEU A 57 11.83 6.28 -6.94
N PRO A 58 12.19 7.53 -7.27
CA PRO A 58 13.32 7.81 -8.16
C PRO A 58 14.69 7.33 -7.63
N ARG A 59 14.80 7.00 -6.34
CA ARG A 59 16.04 6.56 -5.70
C ARG A 59 16.06 5.06 -5.37
N GLU A 60 14.91 4.47 -5.08
CA GLU A 60 14.78 3.06 -4.69
C GLU A 60 13.31 2.61 -4.76
N ASP A 61 13.08 1.33 -4.98
CA ASP A 61 11.75 0.73 -4.85
C ASP A 61 11.53 0.27 -3.41
N ILE A 62 10.43 0.70 -2.79
CA ILE A 62 10.06 0.29 -1.44
C ILE A 62 8.97 -0.76 -1.51
N VAL A 63 9.30 -1.99 -1.10
CA VAL A 63 8.35 -3.10 -1.03
C VAL A 63 7.68 -3.19 0.35
N TYR A 64 6.35 -3.14 0.35
CA TYR A 64 5.49 -3.32 1.50
C TYR A 64 4.78 -4.66 1.40
N ALA A 65 5.27 -5.66 2.13
CA ALA A 65 4.60 -6.95 2.28
C ALA A 65 3.31 -6.84 3.13
N THR A 66 2.50 -7.91 3.13
CA THR A 66 1.17 -8.01 3.74
C THR A 66 1.06 -7.32 5.10
N GLU A 67 1.95 -7.64 6.05
CA GLU A 67 1.93 -7.02 7.39
C GLU A 67 2.07 -5.50 7.38
N LYS A 68 2.94 -4.96 6.51
CA LYS A 68 3.11 -3.50 6.38
C LYS A 68 1.91 -2.87 5.68
N VAL A 69 1.32 -3.56 4.70
CA VAL A 69 0.10 -3.10 4.03
C VAL A 69 -1.05 -3.02 5.02
N HIS A 70 -1.20 -4.00 5.92
CA HIS A 70 -2.20 -3.94 6.99
C HIS A 70 -2.00 -2.71 7.88
N ARG A 71 -0.76 -2.40 8.27
CA ARG A 71 -0.45 -1.18 9.04
C ARG A 71 -0.78 0.10 8.27
N LEU A 72 -0.55 0.14 6.96
CA LEU A 72 -0.93 1.26 6.10
C LEU A 72 -2.46 1.42 6.03
N ILE A 73 -3.20 0.31 5.92
CA ILE A 73 -4.67 0.30 5.90
C ILE A 73 -5.23 0.80 7.24
N ASP A 74 -4.68 0.35 8.37
CA ASP A 74 -5.08 0.81 9.70
C ASP A 74 -4.79 2.31 9.89
N ALA A 75 -3.60 2.78 9.47
CA ALA A 75 -3.26 4.20 9.48
C ALA A 75 -4.18 5.06 8.58
N LEU A 76 -4.66 4.51 7.46
CA LEU A 76 -5.63 5.18 6.59
C LEU A 76 -7.02 5.27 7.24
N LYS A 77 -7.43 4.26 8.04
CA LYS A 77 -8.70 4.30 8.78
C LYS A 77 -8.72 5.41 9.83
N ASP A 78 -7.62 5.57 10.58
CA ASP A 78 -7.50 6.57 11.64
C ASP A 78 -7.68 8.00 11.12
N ARG A 79 -7.18 8.29 9.91
CA ARG A 79 -7.33 9.59 9.25
C ARG A 79 -8.76 9.97 8.83
N ARG A 80 -9.72 9.03 8.82
CA ARG A 80 -11.11 9.29 8.40
C ARG A 80 -12.04 9.68 9.57
N GLN A 81 -11.53 9.75 10.80
CA GLN A 81 -12.33 10.00 12.01
C GLN A 81 -12.19 11.41 12.61
N LYS A 82 -11.61 12.38 11.90
CA LYS A 82 -11.59 13.79 12.32
C LYS A 82 -12.36 14.69 11.37
#